data_AF-A0A1Z3N7U7-F1
#
_entry.id   AF-A0A1Z3N7U7-F1
#
_cell.length_a   1.000
_cell.length_b   1.000
_cell.length_c   1.000
_cell.angle_alpha   90.00
_cell.angle_beta   90.00
_cell.angle_gamma   90.00
#
_symmetry.space_group_name_H-M   'P 1'
#
loop_
_entity.id
_entity.type
_entity.pdbx_description
1 polymer ?
#
loop_
_entity_poly.entity_id
_entity_poly.type
_entity_poly.pdbx_seq_one_letter_code
_entity_poly.pdbx_strand_id
1 'polypeptide(L)'
;MNKSGLDTLLPNLLQTSDLVYGGFSAGACVLSPTLKGIHLADEPEKIPATELQWEGLGLIDFCIAPHYRSNHPESPAMENVVAYYKTHNIKYKTLHDGEAIRINQGKTELVGHPTP
;
A
#
# COMPACT_ATOMS: atom_id res chain seq x y z
N MET A 1 1.41 12.45 4.20
CA MET A 1 0.27 12.39 5.14
C MET A 1 0.64 12.94 6.51
N ASN A 2 1.85 12.62 7.02
CA ASN A 2 2.31 13.11 8.32
C ASN A 2 2.35 14.64 8.48
N LYS A 3 3.00 15.37 7.56
CA LYS A 3 3.09 16.86 7.65
C LYS A 3 1.72 17.56 7.69
N SER A 4 0.68 16.97 7.13
CA SER A 4 -0.68 17.53 7.15
C SER A 4 -1.54 17.03 8.32
N GLY A 5 -1.04 16.11 9.15
CA GLY A 5 -1.79 15.46 10.22
C GLY A 5 -2.89 14.49 9.75
N LEU A 6 -2.93 14.17 8.46
CA LEU A 6 -3.97 13.30 7.90
C LEU A 6 -3.82 11.86 8.36
N ASP A 7 -2.59 11.42 8.63
CA ASP A 7 -2.28 10.11 9.21
C ASP A 7 -2.97 9.88 10.57
N THR A 8 -3.12 10.95 11.36
CA THR A 8 -3.77 10.91 12.67
C THR A 8 -5.29 11.03 12.56
N LEU A 9 -5.79 11.85 11.63
CA LEU A 9 -7.23 12.11 11.48
C LEU A 9 -7.96 10.99 10.74
N LEU A 10 -7.35 10.44 9.69
CA LEU A 10 -8.01 9.49 8.79
C LEU A 10 -8.53 8.22 9.49
N PRO A 11 -7.78 7.56 10.40
CA PRO A 11 -8.27 6.38 11.11
C PRO A 11 -9.57 6.66 11.88
N ASN A 12 -9.64 7.80 12.58
CA ASN A 12 -10.83 8.17 13.32
C ASN A 12 -12.01 8.50 12.39
N LEU A 13 -11.77 9.22 11.29
CA LEU A 13 -12.82 9.53 10.31
C LEU A 13 -13.41 8.26 9.70
N LEU A 14 -12.58 7.27 9.36
CA LEU A 14 -13.05 5.99 8.81
C LEU A 14 -13.90 5.17 9.80
N GLN A 15 -13.73 5.39 11.11
CA GLN A 15 -14.50 4.69 12.14
C GLN A 15 -15.79 5.42 12.53
N THR A 16 -15.82 6.75 12.41
CA THR A 16 -16.86 7.59 13.03
C THR A 16 -17.77 8.30 12.04
N SER A 17 -17.50 8.19 10.74
CA SER A 17 -18.26 8.89 9.69
C SER A 17 -18.53 7.99 8.49
N ASP A 18 -19.47 8.41 7.63
CA ASP A 18 -19.77 7.75 6.35
C ASP A 18 -18.71 8.09 5.29
N LEU A 19 -17.42 7.88 5.62
CA LEU A 19 -16.28 8.15 4.76
C LEU A 19 -15.74 6.85 4.17
N VAL A 20 -15.47 6.86 2.86
CA VAL A 20 -14.79 5.77 2.15
C VAL A 20 -13.43 6.26 1.68
N TYR A 21 -12.38 5.51 2.00
CA TYR A 21 -11.04 5.76 1.47
C TYR A 21 -10.83 4.95 0.18
N GLY A 22 -10.46 5.64 -0.91
CA GLY A 22 -10.01 5.02 -2.15
C GLY A 22 -8.54 5.36 -2.40
N GLY A 23 -7.66 4.35 -2.35
CA GLY A 23 -6.23 4.50 -2.61
C GLY A 23 -5.83 3.83 -3.91
N PHE A 24 -5.02 4.51 -4.73
CA PHE A 24 -4.41 3.96 -5.94
C PHE A 24 -2.89 3.91 -5.78
N SER A 25 -2.26 2.82 -6.21
CA SER A 25 -0.80 2.60 -6.15
C SER A 25 -0.25 2.93 -4.74
N ALA A 26 0.63 3.92 -4.59
CA ALA A 26 1.16 4.38 -3.30
C ALA A 26 0.08 4.71 -2.25
N GLY A 27 -1.08 5.21 -2.68
CA GLY A 27 -2.22 5.46 -1.79
C GLY A 27 -2.86 4.17 -1.23
N ALA A 28 -2.78 3.05 -1.95
CA ALA A 28 -3.15 1.76 -1.37
C ALA A 28 -2.05 1.26 -0.41
N CYS A 29 -0.78 1.40 -0.82
CA CYS A 29 0.37 0.93 -0.03
C CYS A 29 0.46 1.61 1.34
N VAL A 30 0.16 2.91 1.44
CA VAL A 30 0.26 3.66 2.70
C VAL A 30 -0.70 3.17 3.78
N LEU A 31 -1.76 2.44 3.44
CA LEU A 31 -2.67 1.84 4.41
C LEU A 31 -2.03 0.71 5.22
N SER A 32 -0.96 0.11 4.69
CA SER A 32 -0.25 -1.03 5.27
C SER A 32 0.37 -0.70 6.64
N PRO A 33 0.80 -1.70 7.43
CA PRO A 33 1.52 -1.45 8.68
C PRO A 33 2.89 -0.79 8.49
N THR A 34 3.54 -1.00 7.34
CA THR A 34 4.86 -0.48 7.03
C THR A 34 5.04 -0.19 5.54
N LEU A 35 5.90 0.77 5.23
CA LEU A 35 6.42 1.10 3.89
C LEU A 35 7.75 0.38 3.59
N LYS A 36 8.26 -0.44 4.51
CA LYS A 36 9.39 -1.34 4.21
C LYS A 36 8.98 -2.33 3.12
N GLY A 37 9.89 -2.62 2.19
CA GLY A 37 9.61 -3.41 1.00
C GLY A 37 9.18 -2.57 -0.20
N ILE A 38 8.09 -1.80 -0.09
CA ILE A 38 7.57 -1.04 -1.24
C ILE A 38 8.55 0.05 -1.73
N HIS A 39 9.36 0.60 -0.81
CA HIS A 39 10.40 1.58 -1.15
C HIS A 39 11.47 1.08 -2.12
N LEU A 40 11.55 -0.23 -2.40
CA LEU A 40 12.45 -0.76 -3.44
C LEU A 40 12.00 -0.40 -4.86
N ALA A 41 10.78 0.11 -5.02
CA ALA A 41 10.24 0.62 -6.27
C ALA A 41 10.13 2.16 -6.29
N ASP A 42 10.55 2.82 -5.22
CA ASP A 42 10.57 4.28 -5.09
C ASP A 42 12.02 4.77 -4.90
N GLU A 43 12.19 6.06 -4.65
CA GLU A 43 13.49 6.72 -4.45
C GLU A 43 13.56 7.37 -3.04
N PRO A 44 13.59 6.58 -1.95
CA PRO A 44 13.58 7.09 -0.57
C PRO A 44 14.80 7.98 -0.25
N GLU A 45 15.90 7.82 -0.97
CA GLU A 45 17.12 8.62 -0.84
C GLU A 45 16.93 10.10 -1.25
N LYS A 46 15.86 10.43 -1.98
CA LYS A 46 15.48 11.81 -2.28
C LYS A 46 14.87 12.54 -1.08
N ILE A 47 14.48 11.81 -0.05
CA ILE A 47 13.91 12.35 1.18
C ILE A 47 15.02 12.43 2.24
N PRO A 48 15.17 13.56 2.96
CA PRO A 48 16.10 13.62 4.09
C PRO A 48 15.83 12.50 5.09
N ALA A 49 16.87 11.80 5.55
CA ALA A 49 16.72 10.68 6.48
C ALA A 49 15.98 11.05 7.77
N THR A 50 16.05 12.32 8.19
CA THR A 50 15.31 12.86 9.35
C THR A 50 13.80 12.98 9.13
N GLU A 51 13.35 12.98 7.87
CA GLU A 51 11.94 13.08 7.48
C GLU A 51 11.36 11.74 7.01
N LEU A 52 12.22 10.74 6.78
CA LEU A 52 11.79 9.43 6.30
C LEU A 52 11.04 8.69 7.41
N GLN A 53 9.84 8.21 7.08
CA GLN A 53 8.98 7.44 7.97
C GLN A 53 8.73 6.08 7.32
N TRP A 54 8.84 5.00 8.09
CA TRP A 54 8.68 3.64 7.59
C TRP A 54 7.36 3.02 7.99
N GLU A 55 6.66 3.65 8.91
CA GLU A 55 5.35 3.31 9.41
C GLU A 55 4.32 3.71 8.36
N GLY A 56 3.47 2.76 7.98
CA GLY A 56 2.25 3.10 7.25
C GLY A 56 1.14 3.46 8.24
N LEU A 57 -0.07 3.66 7.74
CA LEU A 57 -1.22 4.01 8.59
C LEU A 57 -1.72 2.84 9.44
N GLY A 58 -1.34 1.60 9.12
CA GLY A 58 -1.76 0.42 9.88
C GLY A 58 -3.28 0.15 9.84
N LEU A 59 -3.95 0.61 8.79
CA LEU A 59 -5.40 0.44 8.60
C LEU A 59 -5.77 -0.94 8.03
N ILE A 60 -4.79 -1.65 7.46
CA ILE A 60 -4.88 -3.03 7.02
C ILE A 60 -3.73 -3.85 7.61
N ASP A 61 -3.90 -5.17 7.71
CA ASP A 61 -2.93 -6.07 8.37
C ASP A 61 -1.92 -6.73 7.41
N PHE A 62 -1.83 -6.26 6.17
CA PHE A 62 -0.91 -6.75 5.14
C PHE A 62 -0.34 -5.59 4.32
N CYS A 63 0.81 -5.81 3.70
CA CYS A 63 1.38 -4.90 2.69
C CYS A 63 0.79 -5.16 1.31
N ILE A 64 0.83 -4.16 0.43
CA ILE A 64 0.37 -4.28 -0.96
C ILE A 64 1.58 -4.15 -1.88
N ALA A 65 1.73 -5.09 -2.80
CA ALA A 65 2.59 -4.97 -3.98
C ALA A 65 1.69 -4.62 -5.18
N PRO A 66 1.54 -3.33 -5.52
CA PRO A 66 0.72 -2.90 -6.66
C PRO A 66 1.40 -3.27 -7.98
N HIS A 67 0.71 -3.14 -9.11
CA HIS A 67 1.30 -3.31 -10.45
C HIS A 67 2.02 -4.65 -10.68
N TYR A 68 1.75 -5.66 -9.85
CA TYR A 68 2.49 -6.91 -9.87
C TYR A 68 2.16 -7.67 -11.15
N ARG A 69 3.20 -8.02 -11.92
CA ARG A 69 3.07 -8.74 -13.21
C ARG A 69 2.04 -8.11 -14.14
N SER A 70 2.05 -6.79 -14.20
CA SER A 70 1.16 -5.98 -15.05
C SER A 70 1.95 -5.39 -16.21
N ASN A 71 1.24 -4.90 -17.23
CA ASN A 71 1.84 -4.08 -18.29
C ASN A 71 2.12 -2.65 -17.77
N HIS A 72 2.96 -2.55 -16.74
CA HIS A 72 3.29 -1.32 -16.02
C HIS A 72 4.81 -1.18 -15.87
N PRO A 73 5.39 0.02 -16.06
CA PRO A 73 6.83 0.24 -15.93
C PRO A 73 7.42 -0.19 -14.58
N GLU A 74 6.63 -0.13 -13.51
CA GLU A 74 7.05 -0.51 -12.15
C GLU A 74 6.94 -2.03 -11.89
N SER A 75 6.27 -2.79 -12.76
CA SER A 75 6.05 -4.24 -12.56
C SER A 75 7.35 -5.03 -12.35
N PRO A 76 8.48 -4.75 -13.04
CA PRO A 76 9.74 -5.44 -12.75
C PRO A 76 10.26 -5.18 -11.34
N ALA A 77 10.09 -3.96 -10.80
CA ALA A 77 10.51 -3.63 -9.45
C ALA A 77 9.67 -4.37 -8.40
N MET A 78 8.39 -4.66 -8.71
CA MET A 78 7.49 -5.37 -7.81
C MET A 78 7.90 -6.81 -7.52
N GLU A 79 8.67 -7.45 -8.40
CA GLU A 79 9.27 -8.75 -8.10
C GLU A 79 10.28 -8.64 -6.93
N ASN A 80 11.06 -7.56 -6.86
CA ASN A 80 11.97 -7.30 -5.74
C ASN A 80 11.21 -6.98 -4.44
N VAL A 81 10.13 -6.21 -4.55
CA VAL A 81 9.23 -5.92 -3.42
C VAL A 81 8.63 -7.21 -2.84
N VAL A 82 8.10 -8.09 -3.70
CA VAL A 82 7.56 -9.39 -3.28
C VAL A 82 8.64 -10.30 -2.69
N ALA A 83 9.85 -10.30 -3.28
CA ALA A 83 10.97 -11.04 -2.72
C ALA A 83 11.34 -10.54 -1.32
N TYR A 84 11.38 -9.22 -1.12
CA TYR A 84 11.61 -8.60 0.20
C TYR A 84 10.55 -9.02 1.21
N TYR A 85 9.26 -8.99 0.84
CA TYR A 85 8.20 -9.41 1.75
C TYR A 85 8.34 -10.88 2.16
N LYS A 86 8.68 -11.75 1.21
CA LYS A 86 8.92 -13.18 1.50
C LYS A 86 10.11 -13.38 2.44
N THR A 87 11.25 -12.75 2.18
CA THR A 87 12.48 -12.92 2.98
C THR A 87 12.32 -12.40 4.41
N HIS A 88 11.48 -11.38 4.61
CA HIS A 88 11.25 -10.77 5.91
C HIS A 88 9.97 -11.28 6.61
N ASN A 89 9.30 -12.30 6.06
CA ASN A 89 8.03 -12.83 6.58
C ASN A 89 6.93 -11.77 6.77
N ILE A 90 6.89 -10.78 5.88
CA ILE A 90 5.87 -9.72 5.89
C ILE A 90 4.63 -10.27 5.18
N LYS A 91 3.45 -10.17 5.81
CA LYS A 91 2.18 -10.53 5.16
C LYS A 91 1.89 -9.53 4.04
N TYR A 92 1.61 -10.02 2.83
CA TYR A 92 1.34 -9.15 1.68
C TYR A 92 0.23 -9.69 0.77
N LYS A 93 -0.28 -8.81 -0.09
CA LYS A 93 -1.12 -9.13 -1.24
C LYS A 93 -0.55 -8.45 -2.48
N THR A 94 -0.52 -9.16 -3.60
CA THR A 94 -0.19 -8.58 -4.91
C THR A 94 -1.47 -8.12 -5.60
N LEU A 95 -1.39 -7.08 -6.42
CA LEU A 95 -2.46 -6.64 -7.30
C LEU A 95 -1.92 -6.43 -8.70
N HIS A 96 -2.66 -6.93 -9.70
CA HIS A 96 -2.47 -6.52 -11.08
C HIS A 96 -3.20 -5.20 -11.33
N ASP A 97 -2.80 -4.47 -12.37
CA ASP A 97 -3.55 -3.31 -12.85
C ASP A 97 -4.98 -3.74 -13.23
N GLY A 98 -5.98 -2.97 -12.80
CA GLY A 98 -7.40 -3.30 -12.97
C GLY A 98 -8.00 -4.12 -11.82
N GLU A 99 -7.18 -4.64 -10.90
CA GLU A 99 -7.64 -5.24 -9.66
C GLU A 99 -7.66 -4.22 -8.51
N ALA A 100 -8.52 -4.45 -7.53
CA ALA A 100 -8.58 -3.68 -6.29
C ALA A 100 -8.95 -4.59 -5.11
N ILE A 101 -8.58 -4.15 -3.91
CA ILE A 101 -9.02 -4.78 -2.66
C ILE A 101 -10.13 -3.91 -2.09
N ARG A 102 -11.32 -4.51 -1.93
CA ARG A 102 -12.43 -3.89 -1.21
C ARG A 102 -12.48 -4.45 0.20
N ILE A 103 -12.52 -3.58 1.19
CA ILE A 103 -12.73 -3.95 2.59
C ILE A 103 -14.03 -3.29 3.06
N ASN A 104 -14.99 -4.09 3.47
CA ASN A 104 -16.26 -3.62 4.02
C ASN A 104 -16.64 -4.47 5.22
N GLN A 105 -16.93 -3.84 6.37
CA GLN A 105 -17.30 -4.52 7.62
C GLN A 105 -16.34 -5.68 7.98
N GLY A 106 -15.03 -5.46 7.80
CA GLY A 106 -13.98 -6.46 8.06
C GLY A 106 -13.85 -7.57 7.01
N LYS A 107 -14.73 -7.62 6.00
CA LYS A 107 -14.61 -8.56 4.88
C LYS A 107 -13.69 -7.98 3.82
N THR A 108 -12.62 -8.72 3.50
CA THR A 108 -11.65 -8.39 2.46
C THR A 108 -11.95 -9.17 1.19
N GLU A 109 -12.12 -8.48 0.06
CA GLU A 109 -12.46 -9.06 -1.23
C GLU A 109 -11.56 -8.51 -2.34
N LEU A 110 -11.06 -9.38 -3.21
CA LEU A 110 -10.45 -8.97 -4.48
C LEU A 110 -11.59 -8.68 -5.47
N VAL A 111 -11.54 -7.52 -6.10
CA VAL A 111 -12.50 -7.08 -7.12
C VAL A 111 -11.76 -6.58 -8.35
N GLY A 112 -12.46 -6.48 -9.49
CA GLY A 112 -11.85 -6.12 -10.76
C GLY A 112 -11.20 -7.31 -11.46
N HIS A 113 -10.45 -7.02 -12.51
CA HIS A 113 -9.73 -8.03 -13.31
C HIS A 113 -8.48 -7.40 -13.93
N PRO A 114 -7.41 -8.18 -14.14
CA PRO A 114 -6.20 -7.69 -14.79
C PRO A 114 -6.49 -7.03 -16.14
N THR A 115 -5.95 -5.84 -16.36
CA THR A 115 -5.98 -5.18 -17.66
C THR A 115 -4.96 -5.81 -18.62
N PRO A 116 -5.27 -5.86 -19.94
CA PRO A 116 -4.34 -6.36 -20.95
C PRO A 116 -3.00 -5.62 -21.03
#